data_AF-A0A508T8I4-F1
#
_entry.id   AF-A0A508T8I4-F1
#
_cell.length_a   1.000
_cell.length_b   1.000
_cell.length_c   1.000
_cell.angle_alpha   90.00
_cell.angle_beta   90.00
_cell.angle_gamma   90.00
#
_symmetry.space_group_name_H-M   'P 1'
#
loop_
_entity.id
_entity.type
_entity.pdbx_description
1 polymer ?
#
loop_
_entity_poly.entity_id
_entity_poly.type
_entity_poly.pdbx_seq_one_letter_code
_entity_poly.pdbx_strand_id
1 'polypeptide(L)'
;MRGMISNAVPRLLQLRKLRHHRQQDILRARELALESAAAAVEAAAENHRAWRRKRLRLEAELYDSVIGQAVALGALIGLKAKTTSLHDQDQLLEKDIEKAVAQADQARLARDEARNVVRQTGKQFDKCEHLARALRDADMRRPEQVCENRAGVNTSQAGSALAFEEFQGCES
;
A
#
# COMPACT_ATOMS: atom_id res chain seq x y z
N MET A 1 28.89 15.97 -20.92
CA MET A 1 27.72 15.11 -20.67
C MET A 1 27.83 14.18 -19.46
N ARG A 2 28.97 13.52 -19.17
CA ARG A 2 29.08 12.59 -18.02
C ARG A 2 28.87 13.23 -16.63
N GLY A 3 29.34 14.45 -16.40
CA GLY A 3 29.11 15.18 -15.13
C GLY A 3 27.64 15.52 -14.85
N MET A 4 26.81 15.67 -15.90
CA MET A 4 25.38 15.91 -15.73
C MET A 4 24.62 14.64 -15.31
N ILE A 5 25.05 13.47 -15.80
CA ILE A 5 24.45 12.17 -15.46
C ILE A 5 24.82 11.77 -14.02
N SER A 6 26.07 12.03 -13.60
CA SER A 6 26.56 11.76 -12.24
C SER A 6 25.76 12.51 -11.17
N ASN A 7 25.31 13.75 -11.45
CA ASN A 7 24.45 14.52 -10.53
C ASN A 7 22.94 14.22 -10.66
N ALA A 8 22.48 13.72 -11.81
CA ALA A 8 21.06 13.45 -12.05
C ALA A 8 20.55 12.21 -11.30
N VAL A 9 21.35 11.14 -11.22
CA VAL A 9 20.94 9.87 -10.59
C VAL A 9 20.80 9.99 -9.06
N PRO A 10 21.71 10.65 -8.32
CA PRO A 10 21.52 10.93 -6.89
C PRO A 10 20.27 11.76 -6.61
N ARG A 11 19.98 12.77 -7.45
CA ARG A 11 18.78 13.60 -7.31
C ARG A 11 17.50 12.81 -7.57
N LEU A 12 17.50 11.94 -8.58
CA LEU A 12 16.39 11.03 -8.84
C LEU A 12 16.17 10.03 -7.69
N LEU A 13 17.25 9.50 -7.11
CA LEU A 13 17.19 8.60 -5.96
C LEU A 13 16.55 9.29 -4.75
N GLN A 14 16.96 10.53 -4.44
CA GLN A 14 16.36 11.31 -3.36
C GLN A 14 14.86 11.54 -3.59
N LEU A 15 14.46 11.94 -4.81
CA LEU A 15 13.04 12.12 -5.14
C LEU A 15 12.23 10.82 -5.00
N ARG A 16 12.79 9.68 -5.42
CA ARG A 16 12.12 8.38 -5.26
C ARG A 16 12.04 7.93 -3.80
N LYS A 17 13.07 8.21 -2.99
CA LYS A 17 13.05 7.96 -1.54
C LYS A 17 11.91 8.72 -0.87
N LEU A 18 11.82 10.03 -1.14
CA LEU A 18 10.76 10.88 -0.61
C LEU A 18 9.37 10.42 -1.06
N ARG A 19 9.22 10.08 -2.34
CA ARG A 19 7.96 9.53 -2.87
C ARG A 19 7.59 8.24 -2.17
N HIS A 20 8.52 7.30 -2.01
CA HIS A 20 8.26 6.03 -1.35
C HIS A 20 7.83 6.23 0.10
N HIS A 21 8.53 7.08 0.85
CA HIS A 21 8.19 7.40 2.23
C HIS A 21 6.78 8.01 2.35
N ARG A 22 6.45 8.98 1.49
CA ARG A 22 5.10 9.57 1.45
C ARG A 22 4.03 8.52 1.16
N GLN A 23 4.29 7.53 0.30
CA GLN A 23 3.33 6.45 0.05
C GLN A 23 3.20 5.52 1.26
N GLN A 24 4.27 5.28 2.01
CA GLN A 24 4.20 4.53 3.27
C GLN A 24 3.35 5.28 4.31
N ASP A 25 3.49 6.60 4.42
CA ASP A 25 2.65 7.44 5.30
C ASP A 25 1.17 7.33 4.93
N ILE A 26 0.87 7.41 3.63
CA ILE A 26 -0.50 7.24 3.12
C ILE A 26 -1.02 5.84 3.46
N LEU A 27 -0.22 4.78 3.26
CA LEU A 27 -0.63 3.42 3.62
C LEU A 27 -0.93 3.30 5.12
N ARG A 28 -0.07 3.83 6.00
CA ARG A 28 -0.30 3.83 7.44
C ARG A 28 -1.61 4.55 7.80
N ALA A 29 -1.87 5.70 7.19
CA ALA A 29 -3.13 6.42 7.39
C ALA A 29 -4.36 5.61 6.92
N ARG A 30 -4.24 4.84 5.82
CA ARG A 30 -5.31 3.96 5.34
C ARG A 30 -5.51 2.73 6.24
N GLU A 31 -4.45 2.20 6.83
CA GLU A 31 -4.55 1.11 7.81
C GLU A 31 -5.28 1.57 9.08
N LEU A 32 -4.92 2.74 9.62
CA LEU A 32 -5.64 3.36 10.73
C LEU A 32 -7.12 3.65 10.38
N ALA A 33 -7.40 4.12 9.16
CA ALA A 33 -8.77 4.35 8.72
C ALA A 33 -9.58 3.04 8.67
N LEU A 34 -8.96 1.93 8.22
CA LEU A 34 -9.59 0.61 8.21
C LEU A 34 -9.88 0.11 9.64
N GLU A 35 -8.94 0.28 10.56
CA GLU A 35 -9.15 -0.07 11.98
C GLU A 35 -10.31 0.74 12.58
N SER A 36 -10.37 2.04 12.30
CA SER A 36 -11.46 2.91 12.77
C SER A 36 -12.82 2.50 12.18
N ALA A 37 -12.86 2.12 10.90
CA ALA A 37 -14.08 1.66 10.25
C ALA A 37 -14.53 0.30 10.79
N ALA A 38 -13.60 -0.62 11.07
CA ALA A 38 -13.91 -1.89 11.72
C ALA A 38 -14.49 -1.67 13.13
N ALA A 39 -13.90 -0.76 13.92
CA ALA A 39 -14.42 -0.39 15.23
C ALA A 39 -15.84 0.22 15.15
N ALA A 40 -16.13 1.01 14.11
CA ALA A 40 -17.46 1.56 13.88
C ALA A 40 -18.51 0.48 13.57
N VAL A 41 -18.14 -0.57 12.81
CA VAL A 41 -19.01 -1.73 12.56
C VAL A 41 -19.35 -2.45 13.85
N GLU A 42 -18.36 -2.75 14.68
CA GLU A 42 -18.58 -3.41 15.97
C GLU A 42 -19.44 -2.56 16.90
N ALA A 43 -19.17 -1.25 16.99
CA ALA A 43 -19.99 -0.33 17.79
C ALA A 43 -21.45 -0.27 17.30
N ALA A 44 -21.68 -0.24 15.98
CA ALA A 44 -23.03 -0.29 15.41
C ALA A 44 -23.73 -1.62 15.73
N ALA A 45 -23.02 -2.75 15.64
CA ALA A 45 -23.55 -4.07 15.97
C ALA A 45 -23.89 -4.20 17.46
N GLU A 46 -23.04 -3.69 18.35
CA GLU A 46 -23.29 -3.65 19.79
C GLU A 46 -24.50 -2.79 20.14
N ASN A 47 -24.60 -1.60 19.54
CA ASN A 47 -25.75 -0.71 19.72
C ASN A 47 -27.05 -1.38 19.28
N HIS A 48 -27.06 -2.06 18.13
CA HIS A 48 -28.21 -2.82 17.66
C HIS A 48 -28.59 -3.97 18.60
N ARG A 49 -27.62 -4.75 19.08
CA ARG A 49 -27.87 -5.82 20.07
C ARG A 49 -28.41 -5.27 21.39
N ALA A 50 -27.88 -4.13 21.86
CA ALA A 50 -28.38 -3.45 23.05
C ALA A 50 -29.81 -2.96 22.84
N TRP A 51 -30.11 -2.37 21.67
CA TRP A 51 -31.45 -1.95 21.30
C TRP A 51 -32.42 -3.12 21.26
N ARG A 52 -32.10 -4.24 20.61
CA ARG A 52 -33.01 -5.41 20.56
C ARG A 52 -33.38 -5.92 21.95
N ARG A 53 -32.40 -5.99 22.87
CA ARG A 53 -32.67 -6.37 24.28
C ARG A 53 -33.59 -5.37 24.97
N LYS A 54 -33.40 -4.07 24.75
CA LYS A 54 -34.26 -3.02 25.30
C LYS A 54 -35.66 -3.07 24.68
N ARG A 55 -35.75 -3.23 23.36
CA ARG A 55 -36.99 -3.28 22.60
C ARG A 55 -37.91 -4.38 23.11
N LEU A 56 -37.39 -5.59 23.30
CA LEU A 56 -38.17 -6.72 23.81
C LEU A 56 -38.79 -6.43 25.19
N ARG A 57 -38.06 -5.74 26.09
CA ARG A 57 -38.59 -5.34 27.39
C ARG A 57 -39.69 -4.29 27.27
N LEU A 58 -39.44 -3.25 26.48
CA LEU A 58 -40.43 -2.18 26.24
C LEU A 58 -41.69 -2.72 25.56
N GLU A 59 -41.54 -3.65 24.63
CA GLU A 59 -42.66 -4.28 23.93
C GLU A 59 -43.48 -5.18 24.86
N ALA A 60 -42.82 -5.94 25.74
CA ALA A 60 -43.51 -6.70 26.79
C ALA A 60 -44.29 -5.78 27.74
N GLU A 61 -43.67 -4.71 28.23
CA GLU A 61 -44.34 -3.70 29.08
C GLU A 61 -45.56 -3.07 28.40
N LEU A 62 -45.49 -2.84 27.08
CA LEU A 62 -46.63 -2.35 26.30
C LEU A 62 -47.76 -3.37 26.27
N TYR A 63 -47.48 -4.65 25.97
CA TYR A 63 -48.52 -5.68 25.93
C TYR A 63 -49.10 -6.01 27.30
N ASP A 64 -48.29 -6.07 28.34
CA ASP A 64 -48.73 -6.33 29.72
C ASP A 64 -49.74 -5.27 30.21
N SER A 65 -49.66 -4.04 29.68
CA SER A 65 -50.60 -2.97 30.02
C SER A 65 -52.03 -3.15 29.48
N VAL A 66 -52.22 -4.00 28.46
CA VAL A 66 -53.52 -4.20 27.76
C VAL A 66 -54.06 -5.62 27.93
N ILE A 67 -53.22 -6.62 28.20
CA ILE A 67 -53.65 -8.01 28.35
C ILE A 67 -54.62 -8.13 29.53
N GLY A 68 -55.80 -8.71 29.28
CA GLY A 68 -56.83 -8.93 30.30
C GLY A 68 -57.58 -7.67 30.75
N GLN A 69 -57.30 -6.51 30.14
CA GLN A 69 -57.98 -5.25 30.47
C GLN A 69 -58.98 -4.83 29.39
N ALA A 70 -60.09 -4.20 29.80
CA ALA A 70 -61.01 -3.55 28.88
C ALA A 70 -60.47 -2.17 28.51
N VAL A 71 -59.88 -2.06 27.31
CA VAL A 71 -59.17 -0.84 26.90
C VAL A 71 -59.86 -0.20 25.69
N ALA A 72 -59.96 1.13 25.69
CA ALA A 72 -60.58 1.86 24.58
C ALA A 72 -59.80 1.63 23.27
N LEU A 73 -60.52 1.59 22.14
CA LEU A 73 -59.92 1.38 20.82
C LEU A 73 -58.80 2.39 20.50
N GLY A 74 -58.96 3.65 20.92
CA GLY A 74 -57.93 4.68 20.74
C GLY A 74 -56.60 4.34 21.43
N ALA A 75 -56.64 3.70 22.60
CA ALA A 75 -55.44 3.27 23.31
C ALA A 75 -54.75 2.11 22.60
N LEU A 76 -55.51 1.17 22.00
CA LEU A 76 -54.96 0.09 21.17
C LEU A 76 -54.26 0.63 19.91
N ILE A 77 -54.84 1.65 19.26
CA ILE A 77 -54.21 2.34 18.13
C ILE A 77 -52.91 3.01 18.58
N GLY A 78 -52.92 3.68 19.73
CA GLY A 78 -51.72 4.29 20.32
C GLY A 78 -50.64 3.27 20.66
N LEU A 79 -51.00 2.09 21.17
CA LEU A 79 -50.07 0.99 21.42
C LEU A 79 -49.45 0.48 20.13
N LYS A 80 -50.26 0.23 19.09
CA LYS A 80 -49.78 -0.17 17.76
C LYS A 80 -48.74 0.83 17.23
N ALA A 81 -49.01 2.14 17.35
CA ALA A 81 -48.08 3.18 16.91
C ALA A 81 -46.75 3.16 17.69
N LYS A 82 -46.78 2.88 19.00
CA LYS A 82 -45.57 2.71 19.81
C LYS A 82 -44.79 1.47 19.38
N THR A 83 -45.46 0.34 19.18
CA THR A 83 -44.83 -0.91 18.72
C THR A 83 -44.20 -0.73 17.34
N THR A 84 -44.85 -0.04 16.40
CA THR A 84 -44.26 0.27 15.09
C THR A 84 -43.03 1.16 15.24
N SER A 85 -43.09 2.21 16.08
CA SER A 85 -41.93 3.08 16.32
C SER A 85 -40.72 2.32 16.89
N LEU A 86 -40.94 1.34 17.76
CA LEU A 86 -39.88 0.46 18.27
C LEU A 86 -39.22 -0.37 17.17
N HIS A 87 -40.00 -0.83 16.18
CA HIS A 87 -39.52 -1.59 15.03
C HIS A 87 -38.83 -0.69 13.99
N ASP A 88 -39.33 0.53 13.77
CA ASP A 88 -38.71 1.53 12.89
C ASP A 88 -37.29 1.86 13.37
N GLN A 89 -37.09 2.00 14.68
CA GLN A 89 -35.76 2.23 15.27
C GLN A 89 -34.82 1.03 15.05
N ASP A 90 -35.34 -0.20 15.10
CA ASP A 90 -34.54 -1.41 14.81
C ASP A 90 -34.06 -1.41 13.35
N GLN A 91 -34.95 -1.08 12.41
CA GLN A 91 -34.60 -0.94 10.99
C GLN A 91 -33.59 0.17 10.73
N LEU A 92 -33.66 1.29 11.45
CA LEU A 92 -32.66 2.36 11.35
C LEU A 92 -31.28 1.88 11.79
N LEU A 93 -31.19 1.15 12.90
CA LEU A 93 -29.93 0.61 13.40
C LEU A 93 -29.35 -0.47 12.47
N GLU A 94 -30.20 -1.29 11.86
CA GLU A 94 -29.78 -2.25 10.84
C GLU A 94 -29.16 -1.55 9.62
N LYS A 95 -29.81 -0.48 9.11
CA LYS A 95 -29.25 0.35 8.03
C LYS A 95 -27.93 1.01 8.43
N ASP A 96 -27.76 1.40 9.69
CA ASP A 96 -26.50 2.00 10.14
C ASP A 96 -25.36 0.97 10.20
N ILE A 97 -25.65 -0.30 10.53
CA ILE A 97 -24.68 -1.39 10.37
C ILE A 97 -24.31 -1.58 8.90
N GLU A 98 -25.28 -1.64 7.99
CA GLU A 98 -25.02 -1.80 6.55
C GLU A 98 -24.11 -0.69 6.02
N LYS A 99 -24.38 0.57 6.41
CA LYS A 99 -23.52 1.72 6.06
C LYS A 99 -22.11 1.57 6.62
N ALA A 100 -21.98 1.17 7.90
CA ALA A 100 -20.68 0.99 8.53
C ALA A 100 -19.87 -0.11 7.83
N VAL A 101 -20.53 -1.22 7.44
CA VAL A 101 -19.90 -2.32 6.69
C VAL A 101 -19.44 -1.83 5.32
N ALA A 102 -20.30 -1.10 4.59
CA ALA A 102 -19.93 -0.54 3.30
C ALA A 102 -18.72 0.42 3.39
N GLN A 103 -18.65 1.23 4.46
CA GLN A 103 -17.49 2.09 4.72
C GLN A 103 -16.22 1.30 5.04
N ALA A 104 -16.33 0.22 5.83
CA ALA A 104 -15.21 -0.67 6.11
C ALA A 104 -14.70 -1.35 4.82
N ASP A 105 -15.58 -1.78 3.94
CA ASP A 105 -15.19 -2.36 2.64
C ASP A 105 -14.52 -1.33 1.73
N GLN A 106 -15.01 -0.10 1.68
CA GLN A 106 -14.33 0.99 0.98
C GLN A 106 -12.93 1.26 1.56
N ALA A 107 -12.78 1.24 2.89
CA ALA A 107 -11.49 1.40 3.55
C ALA A 107 -10.53 0.25 3.22
N ARG A 108 -11.02 -1.00 3.12
CA ARG A 108 -10.23 -2.17 2.68
C ARG A 108 -9.70 -1.97 1.26
N LEU A 109 -10.57 -1.60 0.33
CA LEU A 109 -10.19 -1.34 -1.06
C LEU A 109 -9.13 -0.23 -1.15
N ALA A 110 -9.35 0.90 -0.47
CA ALA A 110 -8.39 2.01 -0.46
C ALA A 110 -7.04 1.61 0.16
N ARG A 111 -7.03 0.75 1.17
CA ARG A 111 -5.81 0.20 1.78
C ARG A 111 -5.06 -0.71 0.81
N ASP A 112 -5.75 -1.57 0.09
CA ASP A 112 -5.14 -2.48 -0.87
C ASP A 112 -4.58 -1.74 -2.10
N GLU A 113 -5.26 -0.70 -2.56
CA GLU A 113 -4.73 0.23 -3.56
C GLU A 113 -3.45 0.92 -3.07
N ALA A 114 -3.47 1.49 -1.86
CA ALA A 114 -2.29 2.14 -1.27
C ALA A 114 -1.13 1.14 -1.12
N ARG A 115 -1.40 -0.10 -0.70
CA ARG A 115 -0.40 -1.17 -0.59
C ARG A 115 0.22 -1.49 -1.94
N ASN A 116 -0.58 -1.54 -3.00
CA ASN A 116 -0.09 -1.74 -4.36
C ASN A 116 0.81 -0.60 -4.83
N VAL A 117 0.45 0.65 -4.53
CA VAL A 117 1.26 1.83 -4.86
C VAL A 117 2.59 1.84 -4.09
N VAL A 118 2.58 1.51 -2.79
CA VAL A 118 3.80 1.36 -1.99
C VAL A 118 4.71 0.29 -2.60
N ARG A 119 4.16 -0.87 -2.99
CA ARG A 119 4.93 -1.94 -3.65
C ARG A 119 5.56 -1.47 -4.96
N GLN A 120 4.80 -0.75 -5.81
CA GLN A 120 5.30 -0.24 -7.08
C GLN A 120 6.40 0.82 -6.88
N THR A 121 6.19 1.76 -5.96
CA THR A 121 7.17 2.81 -5.65
C THR A 121 8.43 2.25 -4.99
N GLY A 122 8.31 1.22 -4.15
CA GLY A 122 9.44 0.46 -3.59
C GLY A 122 10.30 -0.15 -4.69
N LYS A 123 9.69 -0.90 -5.62
CA LYS A 123 10.41 -1.45 -6.79
C LYS A 123 11.13 -0.38 -7.62
N GLN A 124 10.52 0.79 -7.78
CA GLN A 124 11.15 1.91 -8.50
C GLN A 124 12.30 2.53 -7.71
N PHE A 125 12.18 2.63 -6.39
CA PHE A 125 13.23 3.09 -5.50
C PHE A 125 14.43 2.13 -5.55
N ASP A 126 14.21 0.83 -5.36
CA ASP A 126 15.24 -0.21 -5.41
C ASP A 126 16.02 -0.18 -6.73
N LYS A 127 15.32 -0.07 -7.86
CA LYS A 127 15.94 0.08 -9.19
C LYS A 127 16.88 1.29 -9.26
N CYS A 128 16.44 2.44 -8.75
CA CYS A 128 17.29 3.64 -8.73
C CYS A 128 18.47 3.50 -7.76
N GLU A 129 18.27 2.82 -6.64
CA GLU A 129 19.33 2.58 -5.68
C GLU A 129 20.41 1.64 -6.25
N HIS A 130 20.00 0.58 -6.95
CA HIS A 130 20.93 -0.30 -7.67
C HIS A 130 21.71 0.45 -8.74
N LEU A 131 21.06 1.31 -9.53
CA LEU A 131 21.74 2.16 -10.52
C LEU A 131 22.73 3.12 -9.86
N ALA A 132 22.35 3.76 -8.76
CA ALA A 132 23.24 4.66 -8.02
C ALA A 132 24.45 3.92 -7.43
N ARG A 133 24.26 2.68 -6.95
CA ARG A 133 25.35 1.80 -6.49
C ARG A 133 26.30 1.45 -7.65
N ALA A 134 25.77 0.97 -8.77
CA ALA A 134 26.57 0.61 -9.94
C ALA A 134 27.38 1.79 -10.49
N LEU A 135 26.82 3.01 -10.49
CA LEU A 135 27.54 4.22 -10.89
C LEU A 135 28.68 4.57 -9.94
N ARG A 136 28.45 4.50 -8.62
CA ARG A 136 29.52 4.70 -7.62
C ARG A 136 30.63 3.67 -7.79
N ASP A 137 30.29 2.41 -7.99
CA ASP A 137 31.28 1.33 -8.17
C ASP A 137 32.07 1.52 -9.47
N ALA A 138 31.43 1.95 -10.55
CA ALA A 138 32.09 2.24 -11.82
C ALA A 138 33.03 3.45 -11.74
N ASP A 139 32.65 4.49 -11.00
CA ASP A 139 33.51 5.65 -10.76
C ASP A 139 34.70 5.30 -9.85
N MET A 140 34.53 4.38 -8.88
CA MET A 140 35.60 3.86 -8.02
C MET A 140 36.57 2.88 -8.72
N ARG A 141 36.16 2.22 -9.81
CA ARG A 141 37.04 1.34 -10.62
C ARG A 141 37.90 2.07 -11.66
N ARG A 142 37.59 3.32 -11.97
CA ARG A 142 38.33 4.16 -12.94
C ARG A 142 39.64 4.82 -12.47
N PRO A 143 39.94 5.03 -11.17
CA PRO A 143 41.19 5.68 -10.76
C PRO A 143 42.45 4.88 -11.10
N GLU A 144 42.35 3.57 -11.32
CA GLU A 144 43.53 2.70 -11.51
C GLU A 144 43.97 2.52 -12.97
N GLN A 145 43.14 2.88 -13.96
CA GLN A 145 43.47 2.66 -15.39
C GLN A 145 44.12 3.86 -16.10
N VAL A 146 44.44 4.94 -15.37
CA VAL A 146 45.05 6.16 -15.96
C VAL A 146 46.57 6.27 -15.70
N CYS A 147 47.17 5.30 -15.01
CA CYS A 147 48.59 5.33 -14.65
C CYS A 147 49.45 4.18 -15.21
N GLU A 148 49.17 3.66 -16.41
CA GLU A 148 50.15 2.81 -17.13
C GLU A 148 50.06 3.10 -18.63
N ASN A 149 50.65 4.20 -19.10
CA ASN A 149 51.04 4.39 -20.50
C ASN A 149 51.99 5.59 -20.65
N ARG A 150 53.04 5.66 -19.82
CA ARG A 150 54.12 6.64 -20.02
C ARG A 150 55.46 6.19 -19.42
N ALA A 151 56.06 5.16 -20.00
CA ALA A 151 57.52 4.97 -19.96
C ALA A 151 57.92 3.92 -21.01
N GLY A 152 58.75 4.31 -21.99
CA GLY A 152 59.35 3.36 -22.92
C GLY A 152 59.55 3.87 -24.35
N VAL A 153 60.07 5.08 -24.53
CA VAL A 153 60.60 5.55 -25.82
C VAL A 153 62.11 5.33 -25.83
N ASN A 154 62.54 4.53 -26.82
CA ASN A 154 63.86 4.42 -27.47
C ASN A 154 64.99 3.60 -26.84
N THR A 155 65.38 2.53 -27.54
CA THR A 155 66.75 2.34 -28.07
C THR A 155 66.73 1.53 -29.39
N SER A 156 67.36 2.08 -30.43
CA SER A 156 67.64 1.49 -31.75
C SER A 156 68.82 0.51 -31.74
N GLN A 157 68.77 -0.54 -32.59
CA GLN A 157 69.83 -1.02 -33.51
C GLN A 157 69.40 -2.40 -34.08
N ALA A 158 69.11 -2.53 -35.38
CA ALA A 158 70.03 -2.77 -36.52
C ALA A 158 70.47 -4.24 -36.70
N GLY A 159 70.24 -4.81 -37.90
CA GLY A 159 70.92 -6.02 -38.37
C GLY A 159 70.07 -7.00 -39.19
N SER A 160 70.17 -6.93 -40.51
CA SER A 160 69.63 -7.88 -41.50
C SER A 160 70.39 -9.23 -41.51
N ALA A 161 69.72 -10.34 -41.85
CA ALA A 161 70.11 -11.33 -42.89
C ALA A 161 69.58 -12.77 -42.65
N LEU A 162 68.66 -13.18 -43.54
CA LEU A 162 68.60 -14.40 -44.39
C LEU A 162 68.62 -15.85 -43.84
N ALA A 163 67.86 -16.66 -44.61
CA ALA A 163 67.83 -18.13 -44.83
C ALA A 163 66.80 -18.94 -43.99
N PHE A 164 65.70 -19.47 -44.60
CA PHE A 164 65.57 -20.75 -45.36
C PHE A 164 65.79 -21.96 -44.41
N GLU A 165 64.95 -22.99 -44.23
CA GLU A 165 63.91 -23.78 -44.95
C GLU A 165 62.93 -24.34 -43.86
N GLU A 166 61.79 -25.01 -44.06
CA GLU A 166 61.32 -25.90 -45.11
C GLU A 166 59.80 -26.16 -44.95
N PHE A 167 59.24 -26.86 -45.92
CA PHE A 167 57.84 -26.98 -46.34
C PHE A 167 57.07 -28.15 -45.69
N GLN A 168 55.77 -28.23 -46.06
CA GLN A 168 54.81 -29.37 -46.01
C GLN A 168 54.03 -29.57 -44.69
N GLY A 169 52.70 -29.76 -44.71
CA GLY A 169 51.71 -29.94 -45.77
C GLY A 169 50.52 -30.78 -45.26
N CYS A 170 49.31 -30.45 -45.73
CA CYS A 170 48.09 -31.27 -45.87
C CYS A 170 47.42 -31.86 -44.61
N GLU A 171 46.15 -31.59 -44.31
CA GLU A 171 44.85 -32.05 -44.89
C GLU A 171 44.09 -32.70 -43.71
N SER A 172 42.76 -32.64 -43.54
CA SER A 172 41.63 -32.51 -44.45
C SER A 172 40.52 -31.63 -43.86
#